data_AF-A0A2D5PQ67-F1
#
_entry.id   AF-A0A2D5PQ67-F1
#
_cell.length_a   1.000
_cell.length_b   1.000
_cell.length_c   1.000
_cell.angle_alpha   90.00
_cell.angle_beta   90.00
_cell.angle_gamma   90.00
#
_symmetry.space_group_name_H-M   'P 1'
#
loop_
_entity.id
_entity.type
_entity.pdbx_description
1 polymer ?
#
loop_
_entity_poly.entity_id
_entity_poly.type
_entity_poly.pdbx_seq_one_letter_code
_entity_poly.pdbx_strand_id
1 'polypeptide(L)'
;MVFVELPSIGDSVVSGDEAAVVESVKAASEVYSPFTGEIVEVNEALEGNPELVNSSPYEDGWFFKLKVSDENLENIHSFMNADSYLSRLDDNN
;
A
#
# COMPACT_ATOMS: atom_id res chain seq x y z
N MET A 1 -10.87 8.54 -5.74
CA MET A 1 -9.72 9.18 -5.08
C MET A 1 -9.58 10.60 -5.61
N VAL A 2 -9.00 11.54 -4.86
CA VAL A 2 -8.65 12.88 -5.40
C VAL A 2 -7.16 13.19 -5.31
N PHE A 3 -6.43 12.54 -4.40
CA PHE A 3 -4.99 12.71 -4.27
C PHE A 3 -4.34 11.47 -3.65
N VAL A 4 -3.08 11.23 -4.01
CA VAL A 4 -2.20 10.19 -3.44
C VAL A 4 -0.84 10.83 -3.18
N GLU A 5 -0.39 10.80 -1.93
CA GLU A 5 0.97 11.15 -1.54
C GLU A 5 1.82 9.89 -1.56
N LEU A 6 2.77 9.83 -2.49
CA LEU A 6 3.68 8.69 -2.65
C LEU A 6 4.99 8.94 -1.90
N PRO A 7 5.67 7.87 -1.42
CA PRO A 7 7.02 7.99 -0.88
C PRO A 7 8.02 8.35 -1.97
N SER A 8 9.27 8.62 -1.60
CA SER A 8 10.36 8.80 -2.56
C SER A 8 11.14 7.50 -2.80
N ILE A 9 11.64 7.32 -4.03
CA ILE A 9 12.58 6.23 -4.32
C ILE A 9 13.85 6.41 -3.46
N GLY A 10 14.27 5.35 -2.78
CA GLY A 10 15.38 5.32 -1.83
C GLY A 10 14.97 5.51 -0.37
N ASP A 11 13.70 5.84 -0.10
CA ASP A 11 13.21 5.92 1.28
C ASP A 11 13.23 4.54 1.95
N SER A 12 13.65 4.52 3.22
CA SER A 12 13.53 3.34 4.08
C SER A 12 12.22 3.41 4.86
N VAL A 13 11.41 2.36 4.77
CA VAL A 13 10.15 2.22 5.51
C VAL A 13 10.22 1.05 6.48
N VAL A 14 9.47 1.13 7.57
CA VAL A 14 9.36 0.06 8.58
C VAL A 14 7.98 -0.57 8.50
N SER A 15 7.90 -1.88 8.73
CA SER A 15 6.63 -2.60 8.82
C SER A 15 5.71 -1.97 9.85
N GLY A 16 4.49 -1.61 9.44
CA GLY A 16 3.49 -0.97 10.29
C GLY A 16 3.58 0.56 10.34
N ASP A 17 4.62 1.16 9.78
CA ASP A 17 4.73 2.62 9.66
C ASP A 17 4.08 3.09 8.36
N GLU A 18 3.67 4.37 8.37
CA GLU A 18 3.10 5.06 7.21
C GLU A 18 4.11 5.09 6.05
N ALA A 19 3.64 4.76 4.85
CA ALA A 19 4.43 4.81 3.63
C ALA A 19 3.81 5.71 2.54
N ALA A 20 2.50 5.96 2.60
CA ALA A 20 1.78 6.82 1.67
C ALA A 20 0.49 7.36 2.31
N VAL A 21 -0.09 8.39 1.72
CA VAL A 21 -1.40 8.94 2.13
C VAL A 21 -2.35 8.93 0.94
N VAL A 22 -3.59 8.54 1.19
CA VAL A 22 -4.68 8.65 0.21
C VAL A 22 -5.71 9.66 0.67
N GLU A 23 -6.16 10.54 -0.23
CA GLU A 23 -7.20 11.51 0.06
C GLU A 23 -8.37 11.38 -0.91
N SER A 24 -9.56 11.32 -0.35
CA SER A 24 -10.85 11.36 -1.03
C SER A 24 -11.53 12.71 -0.78
N VAL A 25 -12.66 12.96 -1.45
CA VAL A 25 -13.50 14.14 -1.17
C VAL A 25 -14.09 14.20 0.25
N LYS A 26 -13.90 13.16 1.08
CA LYS A 26 -14.51 13.04 2.41
C LYS A 26 -13.49 12.89 3.54
N ALA A 27 -12.33 12.31 3.26
CA ALA A 27 -11.38 11.88 4.26
C ALA A 27 -10.00 11.64 3.63
N ALA A 28 -8.97 11.80 4.45
CA ALA A 28 -7.63 11.30 4.21
C ALA A 28 -7.38 10.03 5.06
N SER A 29 -6.52 9.13 4.58
CA SER A 29 -6.13 7.92 5.30
C SER A 29 -4.69 7.57 4.99
N GLU A 30 -3.98 7.10 6.02
CA GLU A 30 -2.62 6.60 5.93
C GLU A 30 -2.61 5.19 5.33
N VAL A 31 -1.60 4.90 4.52
CA VAL A 31 -1.30 3.56 3.98
C VAL A 31 -0.01 3.09 4.61
N TYR A 32 -0.09 2.00 5.38
CA TYR A 32 1.03 1.44 6.11
C TYR A 32 1.82 0.44 5.27
N SER A 33 3.14 0.43 5.42
CA SER A 33 3.97 -0.60 4.79
C SER A 33 3.78 -1.96 5.46
N PRO A 34 3.54 -3.05 4.70
CA PRO A 34 3.47 -4.39 5.27
C PRO A 34 4.85 -4.96 5.64
N PHE A 35 5.95 -4.39 5.14
CA PHE A 35 7.30 -4.89 5.42
C PHE A 35 8.29 -3.74 5.64
N THR A 36 9.37 -4.01 6.37
CA THR A 36 10.53 -3.10 6.43
C THR A 36 11.39 -3.29 5.17
N GLY A 37 11.81 -2.20 4.55
CA GLY A 37 12.60 -2.24 3.33
C GLY A 37 12.87 -0.87 2.71
N GLU A 38 13.37 -0.88 1.48
CA GLU A 38 13.69 0.32 0.71
C GLU A 38 12.76 0.46 -0.50
N ILE A 39 12.20 1.65 -0.71
CA ILE A 39 11.37 1.97 -1.88
C ILE A 39 12.24 1.98 -3.13
N VAL A 40 11.93 1.14 -4.11
CA VAL A 40 12.71 1.02 -5.35
C VAL A 40 12.00 1.53 -6.59
N GLU A 41 10.68 1.69 -6.52
CA GLU A 41 9.85 2.20 -7.62
C GLU A 41 8.58 2.82 -7.04
N VAL A 42 8.08 3.88 -7.67
CA VAL A 42 6.81 4.54 -7.31
C VAL A 42 5.95 4.72 -8.56
N ASN A 43 4.64 4.69 -8.39
CA ASN A 43 3.71 4.83 -9.51
C ASN A 43 3.38 6.30 -9.79
N GLU A 44 4.27 6.98 -10.53
CA GLU A 44 4.10 8.39 -10.91
C GLU A 44 2.78 8.66 -11.67
N ALA A 45 2.14 7.64 -12.25
CA ALA A 45 0.84 7.80 -12.92
C ALA A 45 -0.28 8.26 -11.97
N LEU A 46 -0.16 8.00 -10.66
CA LEU A 46 -1.15 8.38 -9.65
C LEU A 46 -1.19 9.88 -9.36
N GLU A 47 -0.14 10.65 -9.69
CA GLU A 47 -0.14 12.12 -9.55
C GLU A 47 -1.18 12.76 -10.48
N GLY A 48 -1.32 12.20 -11.69
CA GLY A 48 -2.27 12.69 -12.71
C GLY A 48 -3.58 11.91 -12.75
N ASN A 49 -3.60 10.67 -12.24
CA ASN A 49 -4.75 9.76 -12.34
C ASN A 49 -5.00 9.02 -11.00
N PRO A 50 -5.25 9.74 -9.88
CA PRO A 50 -5.43 9.12 -8.57
C PRO A 50 -6.62 8.16 -8.52
N GLU A 51 -7.61 8.29 -9.42
CA GLU A 51 -8.76 7.41 -9.54
C GLU A 51 -8.41 5.97 -9.93
N LEU A 52 -7.20 5.71 -10.43
CA LEU A 52 -6.71 4.35 -10.68
C LEU A 52 -6.72 3.49 -9.42
N VAL A 53 -6.53 4.09 -8.23
CA VAL A 53 -6.67 3.39 -6.94
C VAL A 53 -8.09 2.82 -6.77
N ASN A 54 -9.11 3.46 -7.34
CA ASN A 54 -10.48 2.98 -7.27
C ASN A 54 -10.82 1.96 -8.37
N SER A 55 -10.35 2.19 -9.61
CA SER A 55 -10.77 1.41 -10.77
C SER A 55 -9.90 0.19 -11.06
N SER A 56 -8.62 0.22 -10.64
CA SER A 56 -7.61 -0.79 -10.95
C SER A 56 -6.69 -1.07 -9.73
N PRO A 57 -7.22 -1.31 -8.52
CA PRO A 57 -6.44 -1.30 -7.25
C PRO A 57 -5.30 -2.32 -7.18
N TYR A 58 -5.36 -3.38 -7.97
CA TYR A 58 -4.35 -4.46 -8.00
C TYR A 58 -3.47 -4.46 -9.25
N GLU A 59 -3.82 -3.65 -10.26
CA GLU A 59 -3.06 -3.55 -11.51
C GLU A 59 -2.49 -2.14 -11.61
N ASP A 60 -3.16 -1.20 -12.28
CA ASP A 60 -2.61 0.14 -12.56
C ASP A 60 -2.60 1.08 -11.34
N GLY A 61 -3.32 0.72 -10.27
CA GLY A 61 -3.46 1.48 -9.03
C GLY A 61 -2.45 1.12 -7.94
N TRP A 62 -1.38 0.39 -8.27
CA TRP A 62 -0.28 0.10 -7.32
C TRP A 62 0.44 1.39 -6.90
N PHE A 63 1.02 1.41 -5.70
CA PHE A 63 1.59 2.64 -5.11
C PHE A 63 3.10 2.71 -5.28
N PHE A 64 3.79 1.71 -4.74
CA PHE A 64 5.24 1.60 -4.76
C PHE A 64 5.67 0.13 -4.78
N LYS A 65 6.93 -0.12 -5.16
CA LYS A 65 7.60 -1.42 -5.01
C LYS A 65 8.66 -1.32 -3.94
N LEU A 66 8.73 -2.33 -3.12
CA LEU A 66 9.60 -2.40 -1.95
C LEU A 66 10.64 -3.50 -2.15
N LYS A 67 11.92 -3.17 -1.93
CA LYS A 67 12.97 -4.16 -1.73
C LYS A 67 12.98 -4.55 -0.25
N VAL A 68 12.40 -5.71 0.04
CA VAL A 68 12.28 -6.26 1.39
C VAL A 68 13.59 -6.97 1.77
N SER A 69 14.05 -6.82 3.02
CA SER A 69 15.19 -7.61 3.53
C SER A 69 14.78 -9.05 3.82
N ASP A 70 15.71 -10.00 3.67
CA ASP A 70 15.42 -11.44 3.82
C ASP A 70 14.82 -11.80 5.20
N GLU A 71 15.27 -11.14 6.28
CA GLU A 71 14.74 -11.32 7.64
C GLU A 71 13.24 -11.02 7.77
N ASN A 72 12.68 -10.18 6.87
CA ASN A 72 11.26 -9.82 6.90
C ASN A 72 10.37 -10.79 6.10
N LEU A 73 10.94 -11.63 5.24
CA LEU A 73 10.18 -12.62 4.47
C LEU A 73 9.62 -13.74 5.37
N GLU A 74 10.25 -14.01 6.51
CA GLU A 74 9.74 -15.00 7.48
C GLU A 74 8.37 -14.61 8.06
N ASN A 75 8.06 -13.32 8.11
CA ASN A 75 6.78 -12.81 8.59
C ASN A 75 5.65 -12.92 7.56
N ILE A 76 5.93 -13.30 6.31
CA ILE A 76 4.88 -13.38 5.26
C ILE A 76 3.75 -14.35 5.66
N HIS A 77 4.08 -15.41 6.39
CA HIS A 77 3.13 -16.41 6.88
C HIS A 77 2.17 -15.89 7.96
N SER A 78 2.47 -14.73 8.57
CA SER A 78 1.58 -14.07 9.52
C SER A 78 0.43 -13.30 8.86
N PHE A 79 0.56 -12.97 7.57
CA PHE A 79 -0.47 -12.26 6.83
C PHE A 79 -1.64 -13.17 6.49
N MET A 80 -2.81 -12.55 6.34
CA MET A 80 -4.01 -13.26 5.91
C MET A 80 -3.88 -13.63 4.43
N ASN A 81 -4.28 -14.86 4.10
CA ASN A 81 -4.59 -15.20 2.72
C ASN A 81 -5.93 -14.56 2.29
N ALA A 82 -6.28 -14.71 1.01
CA ALA A 82 -7.50 -14.14 0.45
C ALA A 82 -8.78 -14.59 1.18
N ASP A 83 -8.92 -15.90 1.47
CA ASP A 83 -10.12 -16.46 2.12
C ASP A 83 -10.31 -15.93 3.55
N SER A 84 -9.23 -15.86 4.32
CA SER A 84 -9.22 -15.31 5.69
C SER A 84 -9.55 -13.82 5.69
N TYR A 85 -9.03 -13.06 4.72
CA TYR A 85 -9.33 -11.64 4.60
C TYR A 85 -10.78 -11.39 4.21
N LEU A 86 -11.34 -12.16 3.27
CA LEU A 86 -12.75 -12.09 2.89
C LEU A 86 -13.66 -12.37 4.10
N SER A 87 -13.36 -13.43 4.87
CA SER A 87 -14.12 -13.76 6.08
C SER A 87 -14.08 -12.62 7.11
N ARG A 88 -12.91 -11.98 7.28
CA ARG A 88 -12.75 -10.83 8.19
C ARG A 88 -13.60 -9.62 7.79
N LEU A 89 -13.82 -9.41 6.49
CA LEU A 89 -14.65 -8.31 5.97
C LEU A 89 -16.14 -8.56 6.21
N ASP A 90 -16.60 -9.81 6.01
CA ASP A 90 -18.00 -10.19 6.25
C ASP A 90 -18.39 -10.02 7.72
N ASP A 91 -17.48 -10.33 8.66
CA ASP A 91 -17.69 -10.16 10.11
C ASP A 91 -17.73 -8.69 10.57
N ASN A 92 -17.29 -7.75 9.73
CA ASN A 92 -17.18 -6.32 10.05
C ASN A 92 -18.34 -5.46 9.51
N ASN A 93 -19.35 -6.09 8.91
CA ASN A 93 -20.51 -5.45 8.29
C ASN A 93 -21.79 -5.72 9.09
#